data_AF-A0A7C5RPA0-F1
#
_entry.id   AF-A0A7C5RPA0-F1
#
_cell.length_a   1.000
_cell.length_b   1.000
_cell.length_c   1.000
_cell.angle_alpha   90.00
_cell.angle_beta   90.00
_cell.angle_gamma   90.00
#
_symmetry.space_group_name_H-M   'P 1'
#
loop_
_entity.id
_entity.type
_entity.pdbx_description
1 polymer ?
#
loop_
_entity_poly.entity_id
_entity_poly.type
_entity_poly.pdbx_seq_one_letter_code
_entity_poly.pdbx_strand_id
1 'polypeptide(L)'
;MSRRVKNRARRGDSILLSELLLFAGVVSLGIALWGISIGYVTSHSAKITQDYDKMISQQRSLFIVEAVSLQSNVVWVSNHGLNDVKVISCTIYPKSQPSPGIRHNIAGVTVPAETYDLAPLRGCERYPGSPPYIVEVWYIPSHLYDPSYPEKNAMWALVARYEAR
;
A
#
# COMPACT_ATOMS: atom_id res chain seq x y z
N MET A 1 -68.31 11.01 58.13
CA MET A 1 -66.84 11.00 58.37
C MET A 1 -66.29 9.65 57.93
N SER A 2 -65.05 9.61 57.42
CA SER A 2 -64.26 8.41 57.02
C SER A 2 -64.20 8.10 55.50
N ARG A 3 -63.33 8.85 54.81
CA ARG A 3 -62.68 8.43 53.55
C ARG A 3 -61.66 7.33 53.89
N ARG A 4 -61.90 6.08 53.44
CA ARG A 4 -60.85 5.06 53.40
C ARG A 4 -59.87 5.39 52.27
N VAL A 5 -58.69 5.87 52.65
CA VAL A 5 -57.54 6.03 51.76
C VAL A 5 -57.05 4.64 51.33
N LYS A 6 -57.23 4.30 50.05
CA LYS A 6 -56.65 3.10 49.41
C LYS A 6 -55.13 3.27 49.27
N ASN A 7 -54.38 2.87 50.29
CA ASN A 7 -52.92 2.67 50.20
C ASN A 7 -52.61 1.23 49.72
N ARG A 8 -52.86 0.92 48.43
CA ARG A 8 -52.45 -0.35 47.80
C ARG A 8 -51.97 -0.17 46.35
N ALA A 9 -51.12 0.83 46.08
CA ALA A 9 -50.58 1.02 44.72
C ALA A 9 -49.05 1.19 44.65
N ARG A 10 -48.30 1.19 45.77
CA ARG A 10 -46.86 1.53 45.75
C ARG A 10 -45.88 0.37 45.57
N ARG A 11 -46.31 -0.90 45.69
CA ARG A 11 -45.40 -2.07 45.61
C ARG A 11 -45.28 -2.70 44.21
N GLY A 12 -46.26 -2.50 43.33
CA GLY A 12 -46.24 -3.02 41.95
C GLY A 12 -45.39 -2.17 41.00
N ASP A 13 -45.45 -0.85 41.15
CA ASP A 13 -44.75 0.10 40.27
C ASP A 13 -43.23 0.05 40.40
N SER A 14 -42.69 -0.24 41.59
CA SER A 14 -41.23 -0.34 41.80
C SER A 14 -40.63 -1.57 41.12
N ILE A 15 -41.39 -2.66 41.02
CA ILE A 15 -40.94 -3.91 40.39
C ILE A 15 -40.89 -3.71 38.88
N LEU A 16 -41.96 -3.16 38.30
CA LEU A 16 -42.03 -2.85 36.86
C LEU A 16 -40.97 -1.82 36.44
N LEU A 17 -40.73 -0.80 37.26
CA LEU A 17 -39.68 0.20 36.98
C LEU A 17 -38.28 -0.45 37.01
N SER A 18 -38.01 -1.32 37.98
CA SER A 18 -36.72 -2.02 38.07
C SER A 18 -36.48 -2.96 36.89
N GLU A 19 -37.53 -3.65 36.43
CA GLU A 19 -37.47 -4.58 35.30
C GLU A 19 -37.27 -3.84 33.98
N LEU A 20 -37.96 -2.70 33.77
CA LEU A 20 -37.75 -1.83 32.62
C LEU A 20 -36.34 -1.24 32.58
N LEU A 21 -35.79 -0.81 33.72
CA LEU A 21 -34.42 -0.30 33.80
C LEU A 21 -33.38 -1.37 33.49
N LEU A 22 -33.58 -2.60 33.98
CA LEU A 22 -32.71 -3.74 33.65
C LEU A 22 -32.79 -4.08 32.16
N PHE A 23 -33.99 -4.13 31.58
CA PHE A 23 -34.17 -4.40 30.16
C PHE A 23 -33.52 -3.30 29.29
N ALA A 24 -33.74 -2.03 29.62
CA ALA A 24 -33.10 -0.90 28.94
C ALA A 24 -31.56 -0.94 29.07
N GLY A 25 -31.04 -1.36 30.22
CA GLY A 25 -29.61 -1.56 30.44
C GLY A 25 -29.03 -2.67 29.56
N VAL A 26 -29.70 -3.82 29.47
CA VAL A 26 -29.28 -4.94 28.61
C VAL A 26 -29.33 -4.56 27.14
N VAL A 27 -30.40 -3.90 26.69
CA VAL A 27 -30.56 -3.47 25.29
C VAL A 27 -29.50 -2.42 24.91
N SER A 28 -29.28 -1.42 25.76
CA SER A 28 -28.27 -0.39 25.50
C SER A 28 -26.84 -0.95 25.47
N LEU A 29 -26.52 -1.89 26.37
CA LEU A 29 -25.24 -2.59 26.37
C LEU A 29 -25.08 -3.47 25.12
N GLY A 30 -26.15 -4.14 24.70
CA GLY A 30 -26.18 -4.92 23.46
C GLY A 30 -25.90 -4.07 22.22
N ILE A 31 -26.56 -2.91 22.10
CA ILE A 31 -26.34 -1.96 21.00
C ILE A 31 -24.91 -1.39 21.05
N ALA A 32 -24.41 -1.05 22.23
CA ALA A 32 -23.05 -0.52 22.39
C ALA A 32 -21.99 -1.54 21.97
N LEU A 33 -22.12 -2.79 22.41
CA LEU A 33 -21.21 -3.88 22.02
C LEU A 33 -21.29 -4.15 20.52
N TRP A 34 -22.49 -4.17 19.95
CA TRP A 34 -22.66 -4.35 18.51
C TRP A 34 -22.00 -3.21 17.70
N GLY A 35 -22.17 -1.96 18.14
CA GLY A 35 -21.52 -0.80 17.53
C GLY A 35 -20.00 -0.87 17.58
N ILE A 36 -19.43 -1.26 18.73
CA ILE A 36 -17.98 -1.46 18.89
C ILE A 36 -17.49 -2.59 17.98
N SER A 37 -18.21 -3.71 17.91
CA SER A 37 -17.85 -4.83 17.03
C SER A 37 -17.86 -4.43 15.55
N ILE A 38 -18.87 -3.69 15.08
CA ILE A 38 -18.92 -3.20 13.70
C ILE A 38 -17.80 -2.19 13.44
N GLY A 39 -17.55 -1.26 14.35
CA GLY A 39 -16.46 -0.30 14.23
C GLY A 39 -15.09 -1.00 14.12
N TYR A 40 -14.88 -2.05 14.91
CA TYR A 40 -13.66 -2.85 14.83
C TYR A 40 -13.54 -3.61 13.50
N VAL A 41 -14.59 -4.34 13.10
CA VAL A 41 -14.56 -5.10 11.83
C VAL A 41 -14.33 -4.18 10.64
N THR A 42 -15.05 -3.05 10.57
CA THR A 42 -14.93 -2.11 9.44
C THR A 42 -13.55 -1.47 9.35
N SER A 43 -12.99 -0.99 10.47
CA SER A 43 -11.64 -0.42 10.48
C SER A 43 -10.55 -1.44 10.15
N HIS A 44 -10.69 -2.67 10.67
CA HIS A 44 -9.75 -3.74 10.38
C HIS A 44 -9.84 -4.21 8.93
N SER A 45 -11.04 -4.36 8.38
CA SER A 45 -11.27 -4.69 6.97
C SER A 45 -10.68 -3.63 6.04
N ALA A 46 -10.86 -2.34 6.33
CA ALA A 46 -10.30 -1.27 5.50
C ALA A 46 -8.76 -1.33 5.44
N LYS A 47 -8.10 -1.58 6.57
CA LYS A 47 -6.64 -1.74 6.62
C LYS A 47 -6.19 -2.98 5.84
N ILE A 48 -6.89 -4.10 6.01
CA ILE A 48 -6.60 -5.34 5.30
C ILE A 48 -6.72 -5.14 3.77
N THR A 49 -7.78 -4.48 3.30
CA THR A 49 -7.96 -4.20 1.87
C THR A 49 -6.81 -3.36 1.31
N GLN A 50 -6.39 -2.32 2.03
CA GLN A 50 -5.25 -1.49 1.59
C GLN A 50 -3.94 -2.27 1.51
N ASP A 51 -3.69 -3.20 2.43
CA ASP A 51 -2.48 -4.01 2.41
C ASP A 51 -2.54 -5.07 1.29
N TYR A 52 -3.71 -5.65 1.01
CA TYR A 52 -3.91 -6.52 -0.15
C TYR A 52 -3.72 -5.78 -1.47
N ASP A 53 -4.24 -4.55 -1.61
CA ASP A 53 -4.08 -3.76 -2.84
C ASP A 53 -2.60 -3.48 -3.14
N LYS A 54 -1.78 -3.24 -2.10
CA LYS A 54 -0.32 -3.10 -2.25
C LYS A 54 0.32 -4.38 -2.75
N MET A 55 -0.04 -5.53 -2.19
CA MET A 55 0.54 -6.81 -2.62
C MET A 55 0.10 -7.19 -4.03
N ILE A 56 -1.17 -6.99 -4.36
CA ILE A 56 -1.72 -7.27 -5.69
C ILE A 56 -1.09 -6.34 -6.73
N SER A 57 -0.91 -5.06 -6.41
CA SER A 57 -0.32 -4.11 -7.36
C SER A 57 1.14 -4.44 -7.70
N GLN A 58 1.90 -4.97 -6.75
CA GLN A 58 3.24 -5.50 -6.99
C GLN A 58 3.22 -6.76 -7.87
N GLN A 59 2.28 -7.68 -7.65
CA GLN A 59 2.15 -8.88 -8.48
C GLN A 59 1.71 -8.56 -9.92
N ARG A 60 0.99 -7.45 -10.12
CA ARG A 60 0.49 -7.01 -11.42
C ARG A 60 1.47 -6.15 -12.22
N SER A 61 2.64 -5.82 -11.68
CA SER A 61 3.66 -5.10 -12.44
C SER A 61 4.56 -6.09 -13.18
N LEU A 62 4.67 -5.92 -14.50
CA LEU A 62 5.57 -6.68 -15.36
C LEU A 62 6.46 -5.68 -16.10
N PHE A 63 7.53 -5.26 -15.43
CA PHE A 63 8.45 -4.25 -15.93
C PHE A 63 9.74 -4.89 -16.41
N ILE A 64 10.14 -4.57 -17.64
CA ILE A 64 11.25 -5.24 -18.32
C ILE A 64 12.24 -4.18 -18.83
N VAL A 65 13.53 -4.52 -18.75
CA VAL A 65 14.60 -3.77 -19.41
C VAL A 65 14.85 -4.43 -20.76
N GLU A 66 14.57 -3.69 -21.83
CA GLU A 66 14.58 -4.20 -23.20
C GLU A 66 15.94 -3.99 -23.87
N ALA A 67 16.55 -2.83 -23.64
CA ALA A 67 17.84 -2.49 -24.24
C ALA A 67 18.64 -1.54 -23.34
N VAL A 68 19.97 -1.58 -23.49
CA VAL A 68 20.91 -0.75 -22.73
C VAL A 68 21.98 -0.23 -23.69
N SER A 69 22.19 1.08 -23.70
CA SER A 69 23.32 1.71 -24.36
C SER A 69 24.33 2.18 -23.31
N LEU A 70 25.43 1.45 -23.20
CA LEU A 70 26.52 1.78 -22.27
C LEU A 70 27.27 3.06 -22.67
N GLN A 71 27.24 3.45 -23.95
CA GLN A 71 27.91 4.66 -24.43
C GLN A 71 27.15 5.93 -24.02
N SER A 72 25.82 5.89 -24.11
CA SER A 72 24.95 7.03 -23.77
C SER A 72 24.34 6.94 -22.37
N ASN A 73 24.60 5.86 -21.62
CA ASN A 73 23.98 5.55 -20.34
C ASN A 73 22.44 5.66 -20.39
N VAL A 74 21.86 5.17 -21.48
CA VAL A 74 20.40 5.14 -21.67
C VAL A 74 19.93 3.70 -21.54
N VAL A 75 18.87 3.51 -20.77
CA VAL A 75 18.20 2.21 -20.57
C VAL A 75 16.79 2.33 -21.11
N TRP A 76 16.39 1.44 -22.01
CA TRP A 76 15.02 1.37 -22.52
C TRP A 76 14.26 0.32 -21.74
N VAL A 77 13.09 0.72 -21.28
CA VAL A 77 12.21 -0.11 -20.45
C VAL A 77 10.82 -0.17 -21.03
N SER A 78 10.14 -1.27 -20.78
CA SER A 78 8.75 -1.53 -21.14
C SER A 78 7.97 -1.94 -19.89
N ASN A 79 6.67 -1.64 -19.87
CA ASN A 79 5.77 -2.07 -18.81
C ASN A 79 4.59 -2.83 -19.42
N HIS A 80 4.68 -4.15 -19.33
CA HIS A 80 3.64 -5.09 -19.74
C HIS A 80 2.70 -5.45 -18.58
N GLY A 81 2.81 -4.74 -17.44
CA GLY A 81 1.93 -4.90 -16.31
C GLY A 81 0.58 -4.22 -16.51
N LEU A 82 -0.30 -4.39 -15.53
CA LEU A 82 -1.64 -3.77 -15.48
C LEU A 82 -1.65 -2.42 -14.73
N ASN A 83 -0.53 -2.07 -14.09
CA ASN A 83 -0.40 -0.82 -13.34
C ASN A 83 0.71 0.02 -13.94
N ASP A 84 0.48 1.33 -14.02
CA ASP A 84 1.55 2.28 -14.29
C ASP A 84 2.63 2.16 -13.22
N VAL A 85 3.88 2.30 -13.62
CA VAL A 85 5.02 2.25 -12.70
C VAL A 85 5.78 3.55 -12.73
N LYS A 86 6.40 3.89 -11.61
CA LYS A 86 7.28 5.02 -11.47
C LYS A 86 8.68 4.53 -11.18
N VAL A 87 9.63 4.89 -12.04
CA VAL A 87 11.03 4.54 -11.87
C VAL A 87 11.65 5.49 -10.86
N ILE A 88 12.22 4.92 -9.80
CA ILE A 88 12.81 5.66 -8.69
C ILE A 88 14.33 5.63 -8.73
N SER A 89 14.96 4.61 -9.32
CA SER A 89 16.41 4.51 -9.41
C SER A 89 16.83 3.70 -10.62
N CYS A 90 17.94 4.05 -11.25
CA CYS A 90 18.57 3.26 -12.30
C CYS A 90 20.08 3.30 -12.16
N THR A 91 20.70 2.15 -11.97
CA THR A 91 22.15 2.04 -11.81
C THR A 91 22.71 1.01 -12.78
N ILE A 92 23.91 1.27 -13.28
CA ILE A 92 24.67 0.37 -14.15
C ILE A 92 25.98 0.10 -13.44
N TYR A 93 26.23 -1.13 -13.01
CA TYR A 93 27.43 -1.48 -12.24
C TYR A 93 28.08 -2.76 -12.75
N PRO A 94 29.41 -2.92 -12.61
CA PRO A 94 30.10 -4.14 -13.01
C PRO A 94 29.57 -5.35 -12.22
N LYS A 95 29.38 -6.50 -12.88
CA LYS A 95 28.92 -7.74 -12.21
C LYS A 95 29.85 -8.21 -11.08
N SER A 96 31.12 -7.79 -11.10
CA SER A 96 32.10 -8.05 -10.05
C SER A 96 31.88 -7.25 -8.77
N GLN A 97 31.02 -6.22 -8.80
CA GLN A 97 30.72 -5.37 -7.65
C GLN A 97 29.32 -5.68 -7.09
N PRO A 98 29.11 -5.49 -5.77
CA PRO A 98 27.79 -5.62 -5.19
C PRO A 98 26.84 -4.55 -5.72
N SER A 99 25.53 -4.84 -5.69
CA SER A 99 24.50 -3.86 -6.06
C SER A 99 24.66 -2.59 -5.21
N PRO A 100 24.68 -1.40 -5.85
CA PRO A 100 24.66 -0.11 -5.15
C PRO A 100 23.35 0.18 -4.40
N GLY A 101 22.29 -0.59 -4.65
CA GLY A 101 20.95 -0.38 -4.09
C GLY A 101 20.20 0.82 -4.68
N ILE A 102 19.14 1.25 -3.99
CA ILE A 102 18.30 2.40 -4.38
C ILE A 102 19.05 3.71 -4.14
N ARG A 103 19.18 4.54 -5.18
CA ARG A 103 19.90 5.83 -5.13
C ARG A 103 19.04 7.06 -5.37
N HIS A 104 17.77 6.91 -5.75
CA HIS A 104 16.87 8.03 -6.08
C HIS A 104 17.44 8.99 -7.15
N ASN A 105 18.20 8.45 -8.11
CA ASN A 105 18.98 9.21 -9.08
C ASN A 105 18.21 9.60 -10.36
N ILE A 106 17.00 9.07 -10.55
CA ILE A 106 16.11 9.44 -11.66
C ILE A 106 14.95 10.28 -11.15
N ALA A 107 14.62 11.34 -11.89
CA ALA A 107 13.43 12.13 -11.67
C ALA A 107 12.17 11.35 -12.09
N GLY A 108 11.75 10.40 -11.23
CA GLY A 108 10.41 9.80 -11.19
C GLY A 108 9.72 9.58 -12.54
N VAL A 109 10.36 8.89 -13.48
CA VAL A 109 9.80 8.65 -14.81
C VAL A 109 8.62 7.68 -14.68
N THR A 110 7.44 8.11 -15.10
CA THR A 110 6.26 7.23 -15.16
C THR A 110 6.25 6.47 -16.47
N VAL A 111 6.14 5.15 -16.39
CA VAL A 111 6.00 4.24 -17.53
C VAL A 111 4.59 3.65 -17.48
N PRO A 112 3.73 4.00 -18.46
CA PRO A 112 2.33 3.58 -18.46
C PRO A 112 2.18 2.06 -18.60
N ALA A 113 1.11 1.50 -18.05
CA ALA A 113 0.76 0.09 -18.16
C ALA A 113 0.41 -0.32 -19.60
N GLU A 114 0.47 -1.63 -19.87
CA GLU A 114 0.00 -2.25 -21.12
C GLU A 114 0.52 -1.62 -22.42
N THR A 115 1.63 -0.89 -22.36
CA THR A 115 2.17 -0.17 -23.51
C THR A 115 3.38 -0.94 -24.04
N TYR A 116 3.38 -1.25 -25.34
CA TYR A 116 4.56 -1.78 -26.04
C TYR A 116 5.62 -0.70 -26.33
N ASP A 117 5.36 0.54 -25.91
CA ASP A 117 6.25 1.66 -26.13
C ASP A 117 7.45 1.59 -25.19
N LEU A 118 8.63 1.80 -25.77
CA LEU A 118 9.87 1.85 -25.03
C LEU A 118 10.03 3.23 -24.39
N ALA A 119 10.06 3.27 -23.07
CA ALA A 119 10.39 4.48 -22.33
C ALA A 119 11.92 4.59 -22.15
N PRO A 120 12.57 5.69 -22.58
CA PRO A 120 13.99 5.88 -22.37
C PRO A 120 14.25 6.45 -20.97
N LEU A 121 14.97 5.69 -20.14
CA LEU A 121 15.53 6.18 -18.88
C LEU A 121 16.87 6.84 -19.15
N ARG A 122 16.89 8.17 -19.01
CA ARG A 122 18.08 9.00 -19.12
C ARG A 122 18.58 9.34 -17.72
N GLY A 123 19.91 9.37 -17.54
CA GLY A 123 20.52 9.69 -16.25
C GLY A 123 20.77 8.48 -15.34
N CYS A 124 20.80 7.27 -15.90
CA CYS A 124 21.25 6.10 -15.15
C CYS A 124 22.72 6.28 -14.73
N GLU A 125 22.99 6.14 -13.43
CA GLU A 125 24.34 6.29 -12.88
C GLU A 125 25.18 5.06 -13.24
N ARG A 126 26.34 5.29 -13.88
CA ARG A 126 27.26 4.21 -14.25
C ARG A 126 28.46 4.17 -13.33
N TYR A 127 28.68 3.02 -12.71
CA TYR A 127 29.82 2.76 -11.85
C TYR A 127 31.02 2.31 -12.68
N PRO A 128 32.24 2.76 -12.33
CA PRO A 128 33.46 2.39 -13.05
C PRO A 128 33.78 0.90 -12.85
N GLY A 129 34.25 0.26 -13.91
CA GLY A 129 34.77 -1.11 -13.89
C GLY A 129 34.66 -1.78 -15.26
N SER A 130 35.05 -3.05 -15.33
CA SER A 130 35.04 -3.85 -16.57
C SER A 130 33.71 -4.59 -16.77
N PRO A 131 33.27 -4.80 -18.02
CA PRO A 131 32.11 -5.65 -18.33
C PRO A 131 32.32 -7.10 -17.83
N PRO A 132 31.25 -7.89 -17.66
CA PRO A 132 29.85 -7.57 -17.94
C PRO A 132 29.22 -6.62 -16.90
N TYR A 133 28.23 -5.84 -17.32
CA TYR A 133 27.50 -4.90 -16.45
C TYR A 133 26.15 -5.46 -16.07
N ILE A 134 25.69 -5.11 -14.87
CA ILE A 134 24.32 -5.29 -14.42
C ILE A 134 23.64 -3.93 -14.45
N VAL A 135 22.50 -3.87 -15.12
CA VAL A 135 21.56 -2.77 -15.04
C VAL A 135 20.50 -3.13 -14.02
N GLU A 136 20.34 -2.27 -13.02
CA GLU A 136 19.35 -2.42 -11.97
C GLU A 136 18.42 -1.21 -11.98
N VAL A 137 17.15 -1.46 -12.29
CA VAL A 137 16.11 -0.43 -12.31
C VAL A 137 15.14 -0.72 -11.19
N TRP A 138 15.03 0.23 -10.26
CA TRP A 138 14.06 0.18 -9.18
C TRP A 138 12.83 0.98 -9.58
N TYR A 139 11.67 0.36 -9.42
CA TYR A 139 10.39 0.93 -9.78
C TYR A 139 9.33 0.58 -8.74
N ILE A 140 8.24 1.34 -8.72
CA ILE A 140 7.11 1.13 -7.81
C ILE A 140 5.81 1.43 -8.57
N PRO A 141 4.69 0.74 -8.29
CA PRO A 141 3.39 1.14 -8.84
C PRO A 141 3.10 2.63 -8.57
N SER A 142 2.67 3.36 -9.60
CA SER A 142 2.57 4.83 -9.56
C SER A 142 1.67 5.35 -8.44
N HIS A 143 0.57 4.65 -8.14
CA HIS A 143 -0.38 5.00 -7.09
C HIS A 143 0.15 4.73 -5.67
N LEU A 144 1.23 3.97 -5.52
CA LEU A 144 1.91 3.75 -4.23
C LEU A 144 3.09 4.70 -4.02
N TYR A 145 3.52 5.40 -5.07
CA TYR A 145 4.64 6.33 -4.99
C TYR A 145 4.26 7.58 -4.19
N ASP A 146 5.02 7.85 -3.13
CA ASP A 146 4.87 9.03 -2.30
C ASP A 146 6.19 9.82 -2.23
N PRO A 147 6.31 10.98 -2.91
CA PRO A 147 7.56 11.74 -2.91
C PRO A 147 7.91 12.31 -1.54
N SER A 148 6.95 12.42 -0.61
CA SER A 148 7.19 12.96 0.74
C SER A 148 7.81 11.95 1.69
N TYR A 149 7.72 10.65 1.40
CA TYR A 149 8.18 9.55 2.26
C TYR A 149 9.03 8.53 1.46
N PRO A 150 10.28 8.86 1.10
CA PRO A 150 11.13 8.01 0.26
C PRO A 150 11.42 6.64 0.86
N GLU A 151 11.50 6.54 2.19
CA GLU A 151 11.70 5.28 2.91
C GLU A 151 10.55 4.29 2.68
N LYS A 152 9.31 4.80 2.59
CA LYS A 152 8.14 3.97 2.30
C LYS A 152 8.20 3.47 0.86
N ASN A 153 8.67 4.28 -0.08
CA ASN A 153 8.83 3.86 -1.47
C ASN A 153 9.84 2.72 -1.59
N ALA A 154 10.94 2.77 -0.85
CA ALA A 154 11.96 1.72 -0.87
C ALA A 154 11.42 0.36 -0.39
N MET A 155 10.50 0.34 0.58
CA MET A 155 9.90 -0.91 1.09
C MET A 155 9.01 -1.62 0.06
N TRP A 156 8.36 -0.86 -0.83
CA TRP A 156 7.42 -1.41 -1.82
C TRP A 156 7.98 -1.41 -3.24
N ALA A 157 9.23 -0.98 -3.40
CA ALA A 157 9.92 -0.98 -4.69
C ALA A 157 10.24 -2.40 -5.14
N LEU A 158 10.12 -2.61 -6.44
CA LEU A 158 10.53 -3.80 -7.14
C LEU A 158 11.77 -3.49 -7.97
N VAL A 159 12.50 -4.54 -8.35
CA VAL A 159 13.76 -4.42 -9.07
C VAL A 159 13.70 -5.22 -10.36
N ALA A 160 13.98 -4.55 -11.48
CA ALA A 160 14.27 -5.19 -12.75
C ALA A 160 15.78 -5.22 -12.95
N ARG A 161 16.31 -6.42 -13.19
CA ARG A 161 17.74 -6.64 -13.40
C ARG A 161 17.99 -7.18 -14.79
N TYR A 162 18.98 -6.61 -15.47
CA TYR A 162 19.40 -7.04 -16.79
C TYR A 162 20.92 -7.09 -16.88
N GLU A 163 21.47 -8.17 -17.42
CA GLU A 163 22.91 -8.32 -17.64
C GLU A 163 23.27 -7.83 -19.05
N ALA A 164 23.93 -6.67 -19.12
CA ALA A 164 24.44 -6.10 -20.36
C ALA A 164 25.87 -6.59 -20.60
N ARG A 165 26.12 -7.11 -21.81
CA ARG A 165 27.44 -7.58 -22.26
C ARG A 165 28.18 -6.52 -23.05
#